data_AF-A0A6J4S6S1-F1
#
_entry.id   AF-A0A6J4S6S1-F1
#
_cell.length_a   1.000
_cell.length_b   1.000
_cell.length_c   1.000
_cell.angle_alpha   90.00
_cell.angle_beta   90.00
_cell.angle_gamma   90.00
#
_symmetry.space_group_name_H-M   'P 1'
#
loop_
_entity.id
_entity.type
_entity.pdbx_description
1 polymer ?
#
loop_
_entity_poly.entity_id
_entity_poly.type
_entity_poly.pdbx_seq_one_letter_code
_entity_poly.pdbx_strand_id
1 'polypeptide(L)'
;MPTGTFYANGVKANVVFFDNKPSSKDRWTKEILFYDYRTNIHHTLKKNPLKLSDLQEFITCYNPANRHKRVETYHAVDNPEGRWTKFTYDEIVARDKTSLDITWLKDKSLA
;
A
#
# COMPACT_ATOMS: atom_id res chain seq x y z
N MET A 1 -1.07 -1.81 -6.58
CA MET A 1 -0.43 -1.76 -7.91
C MET A 1 -1.20 -0.83 -8.83
N PRO A 2 -0.51 -0.10 -9.72
CA PRO A 2 -1.11 0.82 -10.67
C PRO A 2 -1.68 0.05 -11.86
N THR A 3 -2.72 0.60 -12.49
CA THR A 3 -3.33 0.00 -13.67
C THR A 3 -2.37 0.06 -14.87
N GLY A 4 -2.60 -0.77 -15.89
CA GLY A 4 -1.78 -0.80 -17.12
C GLY A 4 -0.42 -1.50 -16.98
N THR A 5 -0.16 -2.14 -15.83
CA THR A 5 1.02 -2.96 -15.55
C THR A 5 0.86 -4.42 -15.99
N PHE A 6 -0.37 -4.89 -16.13
CA PHE A 6 -0.70 -6.25 -16.56
C PHE A 6 -1.30 -6.24 -17.97
N TYR A 7 -1.21 -7.38 -18.67
CA TYR A 7 -1.80 -7.57 -20.00
C TYR A 7 -3.32 -7.35 -20.01
N ALA A 8 -4.00 -7.74 -18.93
CA ALA A 8 -5.42 -7.48 -18.74
C ALA A 8 -5.65 -6.02 -18.29
N ASN A 9 -6.13 -5.20 -19.22
CA ASN A 9 -6.45 -3.80 -18.95
C ASN A 9 -7.56 -3.69 -17.88
N GLY A 10 -7.39 -2.73 -16.95
CA GLY A 10 -8.38 -2.44 -15.90
C GLY A 10 -8.29 -3.30 -14.64
N VAL A 11 -7.42 -4.31 -14.59
CA VAL A 11 -7.24 -5.12 -13.37
C VAL A 11 -6.67 -4.28 -12.23
N LYS A 12 -7.33 -4.35 -11.06
CA LYS A 12 -6.83 -3.83 -9.80
C LYS A 12 -6.16 -4.96 -9.01
N ALA A 13 -4.86 -4.83 -8.77
CA ALA A 13 -4.08 -5.82 -8.02
C ALA A 13 -3.38 -5.20 -6.81
N ASN A 14 -3.17 -6.03 -5.79
CA ASN A 14 -2.42 -5.73 -4.56
C ASN A 14 -1.38 -6.83 -4.34
N VAL A 15 -0.32 -6.52 -3.58
CA VAL A 15 0.67 -7.49 -3.11
C VAL A 15 0.58 -7.52 -1.59
N VAL A 16 0.44 -8.71 -1.01
CA VAL A 16 0.30 -8.89 0.44
C VAL A 16 1.54 -9.60 0.96
N PHE A 17 2.20 -8.98 1.94
CA PHE A 17 3.35 -9.55 2.63
C PHE A 17 2.94 -9.94 4.05
N PHE A 18 3.11 -11.21 4.41
CA PHE A 18 2.79 -11.71 5.75
C PHE A 18 3.72 -12.87 6.12
N ASP A 19 3.96 -13.03 7.42
CA ASP A 19 4.60 -14.24 7.94
C ASP A 19 3.52 -15.26 8.28
N ASN A 20 3.71 -16.50 7.85
CA ASN A 20 2.87 -17.58 8.32
C ASN A 20 3.11 -17.81 9.82
N LYS A 21 2.03 -17.87 10.60
CA LYS A 21 2.07 -18.07 12.04
C LYS A 21 1.07 -19.16 12.43
N PRO A 22 1.37 -20.00 13.42
CA PRO A 22 0.44 -21.03 13.89
C PRO A 22 -0.82 -20.40 14.49
N SER A 23 -1.87 -21.20 14.65
CA SER A 23 -3.07 -20.75 15.37
C SER A 23 -2.73 -20.34 16.80
N SER A 24 -3.33 -19.25 17.27
CA SER A 24 -3.09 -18.67 18.59
C SER A 24 -4.39 -18.08 19.12
N LYS A 25 -4.55 -18.07 20.45
CA LYS A 25 -5.63 -17.32 21.10
C LYS A 25 -5.46 -15.81 20.90
N ASP A 26 -4.21 -15.37 20.88
CA ASP A 26 -3.85 -13.97 20.66
C ASP A 26 -3.64 -13.68 19.17
N ARG A 27 -4.18 -12.55 18.70
CA ARG A 27 -3.97 -12.06 17.33
C ARG A 27 -2.48 -11.79 17.04
N TRP A 28 -1.98 -12.32 15.93
CA TRP A 28 -0.61 -12.06 15.46
C TRP A 28 -0.45 -10.66 14.87
N THR A 29 -1.35 -10.26 13.97
CA THR A 29 -1.32 -8.96 13.33
C THR A 29 -1.76 -7.88 14.31
N LYS A 30 -0.87 -6.93 14.59
CA LYS A 30 -1.17 -5.75 15.42
C LYS A 30 -1.40 -4.50 14.59
N GLU A 31 -0.65 -4.38 13.50
CA GLU A 31 -0.64 -3.22 12.61
C GLU A 31 -0.43 -3.70 11.17
N ILE A 32 -1.00 -2.99 10.21
CA ILE A 32 -0.78 -3.20 8.78
C ILE A 32 -0.30 -1.89 8.19
N LEU A 33 0.78 -1.95 7.40
CA LEU A 33 1.29 -0.79 6.66
C LEU A 33 0.87 -0.92 5.19
N PHE A 34 0.36 0.17 4.64
CA PHE A 34 -0.11 0.26 3.28
C PHE A 34 0.81 1.19 2.48
N TYR A 35 1.10 0.78 1.25
CA TYR A 35 1.76 1.64 0.27
C TYR A 35 0.86 1.87 -0.94
N ASP A 36 0.46 3.11 -1.15
CA ASP A 36 -0.34 3.50 -2.32
C ASP A 36 0.57 3.78 -3.53
N TYR A 37 0.86 2.71 -4.27
CA TYR A 37 1.43 2.78 -5.61
C TYR A 37 0.34 2.61 -6.69
N ARG A 38 -0.76 3.36 -6.59
CA ARG A 38 -1.86 3.31 -7.56
C ARG A 38 -2.40 4.71 -7.85
N THR A 39 -2.75 5.47 -6.82
CA THR A 39 -3.43 6.75 -6.95
C THR A 39 -2.52 7.76 -7.64
N ASN A 40 -3.02 8.39 -8.71
CA ASN A 40 -2.27 9.34 -9.55
C ASN A 40 -0.99 8.75 -10.19
N ILE A 41 -0.94 7.43 -10.45
CA ILE A 41 0.19 6.76 -11.12
C ILE A 41 -0.28 6.09 -12.41
N HIS A 42 0.44 6.35 -13.51
CA HIS A 42 0.07 5.87 -14.84
C HIS A 42 1.21 5.09 -15.49
N HIS A 43 1.02 3.78 -15.64
CA HIS A 43 1.89 2.92 -16.44
C HIS A 43 1.18 2.40 -17.67
N THR A 44 1.95 2.11 -18.71
CA THR A 44 1.46 1.41 -19.91
C THR A 44 2.51 0.41 -20.37
N LEU A 45 2.07 -0.72 -20.93
CA LEU A 45 2.98 -1.78 -21.38
C LEU A 45 3.98 -1.33 -22.47
N LYS A 46 3.65 -0.29 -23.25
CA LYS A 46 4.48 0.15 -24.39
C LYS A 46 5.24 1.46 -24.15
N LYS A 47 4.58 2.50 -23.61
CA LYS A 47 5.16 3.85 -23.51
C LYS A 47 5.80 4.14 -22.16
N ASN A 48 5.25 3.58 -21.08
CA ASN A 48 5.74 3.79 -19.72
C ASN A 48 5.67 2.49 -18.90
N PRO A 49 6.49 1.48 -19.25
CA PRO A 49 6.49 0.21 -18.54
C PRO A 49 6.97 0.41 -17.10
N LEU A 50 6.44 -0.39 -16.18
CA LEU A 50 6.89 -0.41 -14.78
C LEU A 50 8.35 -0.87 -14.70
N LYS A 51 9.19 -0.11 -14.01
CA LYS A 51 10.60 -0.42 -13.78
C LYS A 51 10.86 -0.60 -12.29
N LEU A 52 11.96 -1.29 -11.97
CA LEU A 52 12.42 -1.43 -10.60
C LEU A 52 12.67 -0.08 -9.91
N SER A 53 13.19 0.90 -10.66
CA SER A 53 13.42 2.27 -10.16
C SER A 53 12.16 2.90 -9.59
N ASP A 54 11.00 2.60 -10.17
CA ASP A 54 9.75 3.21 -9.77
C ASP A 54 9.22 2.60 -8.44
N LEU A 55 9.73 1.43 -8.07
CA LEU A 55 9.46 0.76 -6.80
C LEU A 55 10.53 1.05 -5.73
N GLN A 56 11.52 1.89 -6.03
CA GLN A 56 12.62 2.16 -5.10
C GLN A 56 12.14 2.83 -3.81
N GLU A 57 11.18 3.76 -3.89
CA GLU A 57 10.57 4.39 -2.72
C GLU A 57 9.83 3.37 -1.85
N PHE A 58 9.07 2.45 -2.47
CA PHE A 58 8.43 1.33 -1.77
C PHE A 58 9.47 0.50 -1.01
N ILE A 59 10.57 0.12 -1.67
CA ILE A 59 11.63 -0.71 -1.05
C ILE A 59 12.25 0.02 0.15
N THR A 60 12.50 1.32 0.02
CA THR A 60 13.01 2.16 1.10
C THR A 60 12.04 2.22 2.28
N CYS A 61 10.75 2.47 2.02
CA CYS A 61 9.72 2.52 3.07
C CYS A 61 9.48 1.14 3.71
N TYR A 62 9.53 0.07 2.92
CA TYR A 62 9.39 -1.30 3.38
C TYR A 62 10.56 -1.72 4.27
N ASN A 63 11.75 -1.15 4.07
CA ASN A 63 12.97 -1.41 4.83
C ASN A 63 13.20 -2.92 5.09
N PRO A 64 13.56 -3.69 4.05
CA PRO A 64 13.68 -5.15 4.17
C PRO A 64 14.76 -5.57 5.16
N ALA A 65 15.78 -4.74 5.41
CA ALA A 65 16.83 -5.01 6.38
C ALA A 65 16.31 -4.97 7.82
N ASN A 66 15.37 -4.06 8.13
CA ASN A 66 14.70 -4.03 9.42
C ASN A 66 13.30 -3.39 9.35
N ARG A 67 12.30 -4.26 9.19
CA ARG A 67 10.89 -3.88 9.12
C ARG A 67 10.32 -3.23 10.40
N HIS A 68 11.01 -3.33 11.53
CA HIS A 68 10.58 -2.69 12.79
C HIS A 68 10.99 -1.21 12.86
N LYS A 69 11.85 -0.75 11.95
CA LYS A 69 12.28 0.65 11.84
C LYS A 69 11.62 1.38 10.67
N ARG A 70 10.39 0.99 10.31
CA ARG A 70 9.62 1.67 9.27
C ARG A 70 8.97 2.91 9.85
N VAL A 71 8.98 3.98 9.06
CA VAL A 71 8.42 5.29 9.43
C VAL A 71 7.39 5.67 8.38
N GLU A 72 6.25 6.18 8.84
CA GLU A 72 5.18 6.68 7.98
C GLU A 72 5.66 7.90 7.19
N THR A 73 5.32 7.96 5.90
CA THR A 73 5.53 9.17 5.11
C THR A 73 4.28 10.03 5.10
N TYR A 74 3.10 9.44 5.29
CA TYR A 74 1.84 10.17 5.38
C TYR A 74 1.73 10.93 6.71
N HIS A 75 1.32 12.19 6.62
CA HIS A 75 0.84 12.98 7.75
C HIS A 75 -0.32 13.86 7.30
N ALA A 76 -1.45 13.84 8.01
CA ALA A 76 -2.68 14.49 7.54
C ALA A 76 -2.54 16.00 7.27
N VAL A 77 -1.60 16.67 7.94
CA VAL A 77 -1.35 18.11 7.81
C VAL A 77 -0.05 18.38 7.05
N ASP A 78 1.06 17.79 7.48
CA ASP A 78 2.40 18.14 6.97
C ASP A 78 2.76 17.43 5.67
N ASN A 79 2.18 16.24 5.42
CA ASN A 79 2.42 15.48 4.20
C ASN A 79 1.19 14.64 3.80
N PRO A 80 0.09 15.28 3.38
CA PRO A 80 -1.16 14.60 3.05
C PRO A 80 -1.05 13.72 1.79
N GLU A 81 0.01 13.90 0.99
CA GLU A 81 0.29 13.11 -0.22
C GLU A 81 1.22 11.91 0.06
N GLY A 82 1.62 11.68 1.32
CA GLY A 82 2.47 10.57 1.69
C GLY A 82 1.83 9.22 1.33
N ARG A 83 2.62 8.34 0.70
CA ARG A 83 2.15 7.05 0.15
C ARG A 83 2.33 5.88 1.09
N TRP A 84 3.00 6.04 2.22
CA TRP A 84 3.25 4.99 3.22
C TRP A 84 2.59 5.37 4.55
N THR A 85 1.58 4.61 4.96
CA THR A 85 0.81 4.86 6.19
C THR A 85 0.48 3.56 6.92
N LYS A 86 0.17 3.66 8.20
CA LYS A 86 -0.11 2.54 9.10
C LYS A 86 -1.57 2.58 9.57
N PHE A 87 -2.17 1.41 9.66
CA PHE A 87 -3.44 1.19 10.32
C PHE A 87 -3.28 0.12 11.39
N THR A 88 -3.84 0.37 12.56
CA THR A 88 -3.94 -0.59 13.65
C THR A 88 -4.96 -1.68 13.31
N TYR A 89 -4.83 -2.84 13.93
CA TYR A 89 -5.81 -3.90 13.78
C TYR A 89 -7.22 -3.43 14.16
N ASP A 90 -7.34 -2.63 15.23
CA ASP A 90 -8.65 -2.18 15.74
C ASP A 90 -9.35 -1.26 14.73
N GLU A 91 -8.60 -0.38 14.07
CA GLU A 91 -9.12 0.42 12.95
C GLU A 91 -9.58 -0.43 11.77
N ILE A 92 -8.88 -1.54 11.49
CA ILE A 92 -9.21 -2.42 10.36
C ILE A 92 -10.45 -3.26 10.63
N VAL A 93 -10.57 -3.86 11.83
CA VAL A 93 -11.73 -4.69 12.18
C VAL A 93 -13.00 -3.87 12.39
N ALA A 94 -12.88 -2.59 12.74
CA ALA A 94 -14.01 -1.69 12.84
C ALA A 94 -14.61 -1.33 11.46
N ARG A 95 -13.92 -1.61 10.35
CA ARG A 95 -14.43 -1.34 8.99
C ARG A 95 -15.51 -2.33 8.61
N ASP A 96 -16.43 -1.90 7.75
CA ASP A 96 -17.43 -2.78 7.16
C ASP A 96 -16.75 -3.99 6.50
N LYS A 97 -17.22 -5.19 6.86
CA LYS A 97 -16.69 -6.50 6.42
C LYS A 97 -15.19 -6.68 6.66
N THR A 98 -14.59 -5.93 7.59
CA THR A 98 -13.14 -5.94 7.83
C THR A 98 -12.35 -5.67 6.53
N SER A 99 -12.85 -4.73 5.72
CA SER A 99 -12.29 -4.48 4.39
C SER A 99 -10.88 -3.91 4.45
N LEU A 100 -9.96 -4.58 3.73
CA LEU A 100 -8.60 -4.10 3.46
C LEU A 100 -8.50 -3.20 2.22
N ASP A 101 -9.63 -2.87 1.59
CA ASP A 101 -9.66 -1.85 0.53
C ASP A 101 -9.60 -0.46 1.17
N ILE A 102 -8.37 0.00 1.40
CA ILE A 102 -8.06 1.25 2.10
C ILE A 102 -7.26 2.17 1.19
N THR A 103 -7.77 3.38 1.00
CA THR A 103 -7.12 4.49 0.27
C THR A 103 -7.39 5.79 1.00
N TRP A 104 -6.38 6.66 1.13
CA TRP A 104 -6.50 7.98 1.77
C TRP A 104 -6.13 9.13 0.83
N LEU A 105 -5.42 8.84 -0.26
CA LEU A 105 -5.08 9.82 -1.29
C LEU A 105 -6.29 10.09 -2.18
N LYS A 106 -6.46 11.36 -2.59
CA LYS A 106 -7.49 11.76 -3.54
C LYS A 106 -7.00 11.65 -4.97
N ASP A 107 -7.87 11.15 -5.85
CA ASP A 107 -7.61 11.12 -7.28
C ASP A 107 -7.73 12.55 -7.84
N LYS A 108 -6.68 13.01 -8.54
CA LYS A 108 -6.62 14.36 -9.12
C LYS A 108 -7.43 14.49 -10.41
N SER A 109 -7.86 13.39 -11.01
CA SER A 109 -8.66 13.38 -12.24
C SER A 109 -10.17 13.57 -11.99
N LEU A 110 -10.60 13.52 -10.73
CA LEU A 110 -12.00 13.68 -10.30
C LEU A 110 -12.27 15.05 -9.66
N ALA A 111 -11.35 16.00 -9.83
CA ALA A 111 -11.40 17.36 -9.29
C ALA A 111 -11.83 18.39 -10.35
#